data_AF-A0A182GRT6-F1
#
_entry.id   AF-A0A182GRT6-F1
#
_cell.length_a   1.000
_cell.length_b   1.000
_cell.length_c   1.000
_cell.angle_alpha   90.00
_cell.angle_beta   90.00
_cell.angle_gamma   90.00
#
_symmetry.space_group_name_H-M   'P 1'
#
loop_
_entity.id
_entity.type
_entity.pdbx_description
1 polymer ?
#
loop_
_entity_poly.entity_id
_entity_poly.type
_entity_poly.pdbx_seq_one_letter_code
_entity_poly.pdbx_strand_id
1 'polypeptide(L)'
;MSVINIYHHNENIYNVEKKPPERPPKPPLYHSRFEHQVRRETKSSKDAHRTMGFAKIPLQKPDEFLKKNCGIRFRATKSAPVRLCTSHKPPVPKKDELVASQQQVMKCVDFKVENIKKVVCSNPKKVRPRYADTRKGDFHDLEKSGLVPVYMCQPKYGKVPEYLHRRKKDLEAQKQRLMDKMAEQKSACAAISQEERLELLKVS
;
A
#
# COMPACT_ATOMS: atom_id res chain seq x y z
N MET A 1 35.81 51.43 22.75
CA MET A 1 35.88 50.27 23.66
C MET A 1 35.10 49.13 23.01
N SER A 2 35.78 48.22 22.32
CA SER A 2 35.16 47.08 21.63
C SER A 2 34.85 45.98 22.65
N VAL A 3 33.58 45.63 22.79
CA VAL A 3 33.10 44.57 23.68
C VAL A 3 33.45 43.22 23.05
N ILE A 4 34.30 42.44 23.72
CA ILE A 4 34.66 41.09 23.28
C ILE A 4 33.57 40.14 23.80
N ASN A 5 32.74 39.62 22.90
CA ASN A 5 31.77 38.58 23.22
C ASN A 5 32.50 37.24 23.37
N ILE A 6 32.69 36.79 24.60
CA ILE A 6 33.23 35.46 24.89
C ILE A 6 32.10 34.45 24.64
N TYR A 7 32.12 33.80 23.48
CA TYR A 7 31.25 32.66 23.19
C TYR A 7 31.77 31.44 23.95
N HIS A 8 30.90 30.76 24.68
CA HIS A 8 31.27 29.56 25.43
C HIS A 8 31.49 28.41 24.42
N HIS A 9 32.75 28.04 24.19
CA HIS A 9 33.11 26.93 23.31
C HIS A 9 33.33 25.66 24.14
N ASN A 10 32.47 24.65 23.98
CA ASN A 10 32.59 23.35 24.64
C ASN A 10 33.52 22.40 23.86
N GLU A 11 34.62 22.93 23.36
CA GLU A 11 35.60 22.16 22.59
C GLU A 11 36.58 21.48 23.55
N ASN A 12 36.85 20.20 23.31
CA ASN A 12 37.74 19.40 24.14
C ASN A 12 38.76 18.70 23.24
N ILE A 13 40.06 18.97 23.46
CA ILE A 13 41.18 18.43 22.68
C ILE A 13 41.18 16.89 22.66
N TYR A 14 40.68 16.25 23.73
CA TYR A 14 40.59 14.79 23.82
C TYR A 14 39.48 14.18 22.95
N ASN A 15 38.61 15.00 22.36
CA ASN A 15 37.60 14.54 21.39
C ASN A 15 38.14 14.46 19.96
N VAL A 16 39.30 15.07 19.67
CA VAL A 16 39.89 15.12 18.32
C VAL A 16 40.42 13.76 17.87
N GLU A 17 40.94 12.97 18.81
CA GLU A 17 41.51 11.64 18.54
C GLU A 17 40.50 10.49 18.64
N LYS A 18 39.24 10.78 19.02
CA LYS A 18 38.21 9.74 19.13
C LYS A 18 37.88 9.22 17.75
N LYS A 19 38.34 7.99 17.47
CA LYS A 19 37.97 7.28 16.25
C LYS A 19 36.44 7.20 16.17
N PRO A 20 35.84 7.49 15.01
CA PRO A 20 34.41 7.30 14.83
C PRO A 20 34.06 5.84 15.13
N PRO A 21 32.85 5.57 15.67
CA PRO A 21 32.43 4.22 15.97
C PRO A 21 32.52 3.35 14.71
N GLU A 22 33.02 2.12 14.87
CA GLU A 22 33.14 1.18 13.77
C GLU A 22 31.77 0.95 13.14
N ARG A 23 31.72 0.94 11.80
CA ARG A 23 30.46 0.71 11.08
C ARG A 23 29.99 -0.71 11.39
N PRO A 24 28.71 -0.91 11.77
CA PRO A 24 28.21 -2.26 12.02
C PRO A 24 28.31 -3.10 10.73
N PRO A 25 28.55 -4.42 10.85
CA PRO A 25 28.60 -5.31 9.70
C PRO A 25 27.27 -5.26 8.95
N LYS A 26 27.33 -5.37 7.62
CA LYS A 26 26.11 -5.41 6.79
C LYS A 26 25.28 -6.63 7.19
N PRO A 27 23.95 -6.48 7.34
CA PRO A 27 23.09 -7.63 7.60
C PRO A 27 23.15 -8.62 6.43
N PRO A 28 22.89 -9.91 6.68
CA PRO A 28 22.83 -10.91 5.61
C PRO A 28 21.75 -10.55 4.58
N LEU A 29 21.99 -10.93 3.33
CA LEU A 29 21.04 -10.71 2.25
C LEU A 29 19.74 -11.48 2.53
N TYR A 30 18.60 -10.82 2.35
CA TYR A 30 17.30 -11.48 2.48
C TYR A 30 17.07 -12.50 1.37
N HIS A 31 16.73 -13.74 1.75
CA HIS A 31 16.29 -14.80 0.84
C HIS A 31 14.79 -15.03 1.02
N SER A 32 14.05 -15.04 -0.09
CA SER A 32 12.61 -15.29 -0.08
C SER A 32 12.32 -16.71 0.35
N ARG A 33 11.33 -16.89 1.25
CA ARG A 33 10.84 -18.22 1.66
C ARG A 33 10.36 -19.08 0.48
N PHE A 34 9.99 -18.45 -0.63
CA PHE A 34 9.48 -19.11 -1.83
C PHE A 34 10.55 -19.32 -2.91
N GLU A 35 11.81 -18.94 -2.67
CA GLU A 35 12.87 -19.02 -3.67
C GLU A 35 13.02 -20.43 -4.28
N HIS A 36 13.02 -21.46 -3.43
CA HIS A 36 13.11 -22.85 -3.88
C HIS A 36 11.91 -23.29 -4.71
N GLN A 37 10.71 -22.85 -4.33
CA GLN A 37 9.49 -23.18 -5.05
C GLN A 37 9.49 -22.55 -6.44
N VAL A 38 9.78 -21.25 -6.53
CA VAL A 38 9.85 -20.53 -7.81
C VAL A 38 10.93 -21.13 -8.72
N ARG A 39 12.10 -21.47 -8.19
CA ARG A 39 13.17 -22.14 -8.94
C ARG A 39 12.72 -23.49 -9.49
N ARG A 40 11.98 -24.28 -8.71
CA ARG A 40 11.47 -25.59 -9.14
C ARG A 40 10.42 -25.45 -10.22
N GLU A 41 9.45 -24.55 -10.05
CA GLU A 41 8.38 -24.30 -11.04
C GLU A 41 8.93 -23.78 -12.37
N THR A 42 9.92 -22.89 -12.30
CA THR A 42 10.60 -22.35 -13.50
C THR A 42 11.41 -23.41 -14.23
N LYS A 43 11.94 -24.42 -13.53
CA LYS A 43 12.69 -25.53 -14.13
C LYS A 43 11.80 -26.68 -14.60
N SER A 44 10.70 -26.96 -13.90
CA SER A 44 9.82 -28.10 -14.21
C SER A 44 9.07 -27.93 -15.54
N SER A 45 8.85 -26.70 -15.98
CA SER A 45 8.23 -26.37 -17.26
C SER A 45 9.20 -26.42 -18.45
N LYS A 46 10.50 -26.65 -18.20
CA LYS A 46 11.54 -26.66 -19.22
C LYS A 46 11.93 -28.09 -19.55
N ASP A 47 11.36 -28.59 -20.63
CA ASP A 47 11.80 -29.84 -21.26
C ASP A 47 12.99 -29.54 -22.20
N ALA A 48 14.07 -30.30 -22.06
CA ALA A 48 15.40 -29.99 -22.58
C ALA A 48 15.45 -29.86 -24.11
N HIS A 49 14.48 -30.43 -24.82
CA HIS A 49 14.40 -30.47 -26.28
C HIS A 49 13.01 -30.04 -26.81
N ARG A 50 12.24 -29.26 -26.02
CA ARG A 50 10.88 -28.84 -26.40
C ARG A 50 10.82 -27.95 -27.64
N THR A 51 11.75 -27.01 -27.78
CA THR A 51 11.68 -25.96 -28.80
C THR A 51 12.23 -26.39 -30.15
N MET A 52 13.39 -27.07 -30.16
CA MET A 52 14.11 -27.43 -31.39
C MET A 52 14.30 -28.95 -31.57
N GLY A 53 13.76 -29.77 -30.67
CA GLY A 53 13.96 -31.22 -30.70
C GLY A 53 15.41 -31.64 -30.39
N PHE A 54 15.73 -32.90 -30.66
CA PHE A 54 17.10 -33.42 -30.54
C PHE A 54 17.91 -33.08 -31.80
N ALA A 55 19.16 -32.65 -31.63
CA ALA A 55 20.08 -32.44 -32.75
C ALA A 55 20.39 -33.73 -33.53
N LYS A 56 20.43 -34.87 -32.82
CA LYS A 56 20.42 -36.22 -33.37
C LYS A 56 19.46 -37.04 -32.52
N ILE A 57 18.49 -37.69 -33.15
CA ILE A 57 17.46 -38.47 -32.44
C ILE A 57 18.17 -39.63 -31.72
N PRO A 58 18.08 -39.72 -30.39
CA PRO A 58 18.65 -40.84 -29.67
C PRO A 58 17.87 -42.11 -30.03
N LEU A 59 18.55 -43.06 -30.65
CA LEU A 59 17.98 -44.36 -30.96
C LEU A 59 18.02 -45.24 -29.71
N GLN A 60 16.91 -45.93 -29.44
CA GLN A 60 16.83 -46.94 -28.39
C GLN A 60 17.79 -48.09 -28.74
N LYS A 61 18.43 -48.67 -27.73
CA LYS A 61 19.26 -49.87 -27.95
C LYS A 61 18.35 -51.06 -28.30
N PRO A 62 18.85 -52.10 -29.00
CA PRO A 62 18.06 -53.31 -29.31
C PRO A 62 17.44 -53.98 -28.07
N ASP A 63 18.09 -53.87 -26.91
CA ASP A 63 17.59 -54.38 -25.62
C ASP A 63 16.41 -53.57 -25.04
N GLU A 64 16.21 -52.33 -25.48
CA GLU A 64 15.14 -51.41 -25.07
C GLU A 64 13.93 -51.49 -26.00
N PHE A 65 13.66 -52.68 -26.54
CA PHE A 65 12.46 -52.93 -27.35
C PHE A 65 11.18 -52.81 -26.51
N LEU A 66 10.07 -52.44 -27.17
CA LEU A 66 8.77 -52.31 -26.51
C LEU A 66 8.29 -53.66 -25.98
N LYS A 67 8.23 -53.80 -24.65
CA LYS A 67 7.72 -55.01 -23.96
C LYS A 67 6.20 -54.93 -23.78
N LYS A 68 5.54 -56.09 -23.71
CA LYS A 68 4.10 -56.18 -23.46
C LYS A 68 3.76 -55.46 -22.14
N ASN A 69 2.79 -54.56 -22.17
CA ASN A 69 2.31 -53.77 -21.02
C ASN A 69 3.24 -52.66 -20.47
N CYS A 70 4.35 -52.29 -21.14
CA CYS A 70 5.30 -51.28 -20.62
C CYS A 70 5.15 -49.84 -21.19
N GLY A 71 3.96 -49.47 -21.70
CA GLY A 71 3.67 -48.09 -22.15
C GLY A 71 3.03 -47.22 -21.05
N ILE A 72 2.83 -45.93 -21.34
CA ILE A 72 2.07 -45.02 -20.47
C ILE A 72 0.64 -45.56 -20.32
N ARG A 73 0.28 -46.02 -19.12
CA ARG A 73 -1.07 -46.51 -18.80
C ARG A 73 -1.78 -45.45 -17.98
N PHE A 74 -2.77 -44.79 -18.56
CA PHE A 74 -3.71 -43.97 -17.80
C PHE A 74 -4.67 -44.91 -17.04
N ARG A 75 -4.23 -45.41 -15.88
CA ARG A 75 -5.13 -46.13 -14.98
C ARG A 75 -5.87 -45.09 -14.15
N ALA A 76 -7.19 -45.00 -14.32
CA ALA A 76 -8.03 -44.35 -13.34
C ALA A 76 -7.84 -45.08 -12.01
N THR A 77 -7.30 -44.38 -11.00
CA THR A 77 -7.21 -44.92 -9.65
C THR A 77 -8.64 -45.20 -9.18
N LYS A 78 -8.97 -46.45 -8.85
CA LYS A 78 -10.26 -46.83 -8.26
C LYS A 78 -10.45 -46.30 -6.83
N SER A 79 -9.72 -45.24 -6.43
CA SER A 79 -10.08 -44.52 -5.23
C SER A 79 -11.44 -43.88 -5.51
N ALA A 80 -12.41 -44.18 -4.65
CA ALA A 80 -13.66 -43.43 -4.62
C ALA A 80 -13.29 -41.95 -4.68
N PRO A 81 -13.93 -41.13 -5.55
CA PRO A 81 -13.61 -39.72 -5.62
C PRO A 81 -13.73 -39.19 -4.20
N VAL A 82 -12.62 -38.69 -3.65
CA VAL A 82 -12.65 -37.92 -2.41
C VAL A 82 -13.58 -36.77 -2.74
N ARG A 83 -14.83 -36.86 -2.27
CA ARG A 83 -15.85 -35.85 -2.49
C ARG A 83 -15.37 -34.61 -1.77
N LEU A 84 -14.64 -33.76 -2.51
CA LEU A 84 -14.20 -32.43 -2.10
C LEU A 84 -15.38 -31.44 -2.03
N CYS A 85 -16.61 -31.94 -1.91
CA CYS A 85 -17.81 -31.14 -1.68
C CYS A 85 -18.07 -31.11 -0.17
N THR A 86 -17.35 -30.23 0.53
CA THR A 86 -17.56 -29.91 1.95
C THR A 86 -18.79 -29.03 2.20
N SER A 87 -19.65 -28.84 1.19
CA SER A 87 -20.89 -28.07 1.31
C SER A 87 -22.06 -29.02 1.16
N HIS A 88 -22.67 -29.37 2.29
CA HIS A 88 -23.99 -29.98 2.30
C HIS A 88 -24.93 -29.00 1.60
N LYS A 89 -25.31 -29.29 0.34
CA LYS A 89 -26.31 -28.50 -0.36
C LYS A 89 -27.55 -28.46 0.53
N PRO A 90 -28.20 -27.30 0.72
CA PRO A 90 -29.42 -27.25 1.51
C PRO A 90 -30.43 -28.23 0.91
N PRO A 91 -31.22 -28.91 1.75
CA PRO A 91 -32.27 -29.80 1.27
C PRO A 91 -33.25 -29.03 0.38
N VAL A 92 -33.79 -29.72 -0.63
CA VAL A 92 -34.76 -29.12 -1.55
C VAL A 92 -36.00 -28.68 -0.74
N PRO A 93 -36.50 -27.44 -0.90
CA PRO A 93 -37.70 -26.96 -0.21
C PRO A 93 -38.87 -27.90 -0.42
N LYS A 94 -39.67 -28.11 0.64
CA LYS A 94 -40.85 -28.96 0.56
C LYS A 94 -41.99 -28.25 -0.17
N LYS A 95 -42.93 -29.01 -0.73
CA LYS A 95 -44.08 -28.46 -1.45
C LYS A 95 -44.89 -27.47 -0.59
N ASP A 96 -45.05 -27.76 0.70
CA ASP A 96 -45.82 -26.92 1.63
C ASP A 96 -45.16 -25.57 1.91
N GLU A 97 -43.81 -25.53 1.97
CA GLU A 97 -43.01 -24.31 2.10
C GLU A 97 -43.09 -23.45 0.82
N LEU A 98 -43.23 -24.10 -0.33
CA LEU A 98 -43.43 -23.43 -1.62
C LEU A 98 -44.76 -22.69 -1.67
N VAL A 99 -45.84 -23.25 -1.10
CA VAL A 99 -47.16 -22.60 -1.09
C VAL A 99 -47.16 -21.36 -0.20
N ALA A 100 -46.51 -21.42 0.97
CA ALA A 100 -46.37 -20.27 1.87
C ALA A 100 -45.54 -19.13 1.25
N SER A 101 -44.49 -19.46 0.47
CA SER A 101 -43.70 -18.45 -0.25
C SER A 101 -44.43 -17.87 -1.48
N GLN A 102 -45.28 -18.66 -2.15
CA GLN A 102 -46.09 -18.21 -3.28
C GLN A 102 -47.28 -17.33 -2.88
N GLN A 103 -47.66 -17.31 -1.59
CA GLN A 103 -48.62 -16.36 -1.03
C GLN A 103 -48.04 -14.96 -0.80
N GLN A 104 -46.85 -14.64 -1.33
CA GLN A 104 -46.48 -13.25 -1.55
C GLN A 104 -47.51 -12.65 -2.51
N VAL A 105 -48.41 -11.83 -1.95
CA VAL A 105 -49.37 -11.01 -2.68
C VAL A 105 -48.61 -10.28 -3.76
N MET A 106 -48.67 -10.81 -4.99
CA MET A 106 -48.13 -10.14 -6.15
C MET A 106 -48.95 -8.86 -6.26
N LYS A 107 -48.32 -7.72 -5.94
CA LYS A 107 -48.96 -6.43 -6.10
C LYS A 107 -49.46 -6.38 -7.55
N CYS A 108 -50.77 -6.28 -7.74
CA CYS A 108 -51.34 -6.05 -9.06
C CYS A 108 -51.01 -4.60 -9.43
N VAL A 109 -49.85 -4.43 -10.04
CA VAL A 109 -49.33 -3.13 -10.45
C VAL A 109 -49.55 -2.99 -11.95
N ASP A 110 -50.14 -1.86 -12.36
CA ASP A 110 -50.12 -1.46 -13.76
C ASP A 110 -48.72 -0.95 -14.14
N PHE A 111 -47.96 -1.82 -14.79
CA PHE A 111 -46.61 -1.50 -15.26
C PHE A 111 -46.58 -0.33 -16.24
N LYS A 112 -47.66 -0.05 -16.99
CA LYS A 112 -47.70 1.11 -17.90
C LYS A 112 -47.69 2.40 -17.10
N VAL A 113 -48.55 2.50 -16.10
CA VAL A 113 -48.64 3.67 -15.21
C VAL A 113 -47.32 3.86 -14.45
N GLU A 114 -46.73 2.78 -13.94
CA GLU A 114 -45.41 2.88 -13.29
C GLU A 114 -44.31 3.34 -14.22
N ASN A 115 -44.25 2.80 -15.45
CA ASN A 115 -43.22 3.16 -16.40
C ASN A 115 -43.35 4.64 -16.83
N ILE A 116 -44.58 5.11 -17.05
CA ILE A 116 -44.85 6.53 -17.32
C ILE A 116 -44.37 7.39 -16.15
N LYS A 117 -44.76 7.05 -14.91
CA LYS A 117 -44.29 7.77 -13.71
C LYS A 117 -42.77 7.76 -13.59
N LYS A 118 -42.12 6.63 -13.83
CA LYS A 118 -40.64 6.51 -13.78
C LYS A 118 -39.98 7.42 -14.80
N VAL A 119 -40.48 7.46 -16.04
CA VAL A 119 -39.91 8.31 -17.09
C VAL A 119 -40.14 9.79 -16.79
N VAL A 120 -41.37 10.17 -16.43
CA VAL A 120 -41.74 11.57 -16.12
C VAL A 120 -40.97 12.10 -14.90
N CYS A 121 -40.81 11.28 -13.87
CA CYS A 121 -40.04 11.65 -12.68
C CYS A 121 -38.52 11.46 -12.83
N SER A 122 -38.04 10.91 -13.94
CA SER A 122 -36.60 10.72 -14.15
C SER A 122 -35.94 12.02 -14.56
N ASN A 123 -34.82 12.34 -13.90
CA ASN A 123 -33.99 13.45 -14.34
C ASN A 123 -33.21 13.05 -15.60
N PRO A 124 -33.11 13.94 -16.61
CA PRO A 124 -32.31 13.66 -17.79
C PRO A 124 -30.85 13.44 -17.40
N LYS A 125 -30.17 12.55 -18.12
CA LYS A 125 -28.75 12.31 -17.91
C LYS A 125 -27.98 13.61 -18.21
N LYS A 126 -27.24 14.12 -17.22
CA LYS A 126 -26.34 15.26 -17.42
C LYS A 126 -25.33 14.91 -18.51
N VAL A 127 -25.36 15.68 -19.60
CA VAL A 127 -24.40 15.53 -20.70
C VAL A 127 -23.02 15.92 -20.21
N ARG A 128 -21.98 15.20 -20.67
CA ARG A 128 -20.60 15.58 -20.39
C ARG A 128 -20.24 16.80 -21.25
N PRO A 129 -19.63 17.85 -20.69
CA PRO A 129 -19.19 18.99 -21.46
C PRO A 129 -18.08 18.57 -22.43
N ARG A 130 -18.30 18.79 -23.73
CA ARG A 130 -17.37 18.45 -24.82
C ARG A 130 -17.24 19.64 -25.76
N TYR A 131 -16.09 19.75 -26.42
CA TYR A 131 -15.89 20.68 -27.53
C TYR A 131 -15.64 19.91 -28.82
N ALA A 132 -15.98 20.52 -29.95
CA ALA A 132 -15.67 20.00 -31.28
C ALA A 132 -14.39 20.71 -31.78
N ASP A 133 -13.39 19.94 -32.18
CA ASP A 133 -12.13 20.48 -32.71
C ASP A 133 -12.19 20.61 -34.24
N THR A 134 -12.66 19.56 -34.92
CA THR A 134 -12.75 19.54 -36.39
C THR A 134 -14.15 19.87 -36.91
N ARG A 135 -14.22 20.42 -38.12
CA ARG A 135 -15.48 20.65 -38.88
C ARG A 135 -16.31 19.36 -39.06
N LYS A 136 -15.67 18.18 -39.01
CA LYS A 136 -16.31 16.87 -39.13
C LYS A 136 -16.92 16.35 -37.81
N GLY A 137 -16.74 17.08 -36.70
CA GLY A 137 -17.36 16.75 -35.42
C GLY A 137 -16.55 15.78 -34.56
N ASP A 138 -15.22 15.81 -34.62
CA ASP A 138 -14.41 15.11 -33.62
C ASP A 138 -14.56 15.82 -32.28
N PHE A 139 -15.12 15.11 -31.29
CA PHE A 139 -15.43 15.65 -29.97
C PHE A 139 -14.41 15.21 -28.93
N HIS A 140 -13.97 16.16 -28.11
CA HIS A 140 -13.08 15.93 -26.98
C HIS A 140 -13.71 16.41 -25.66
N ASP A 141 -13.32 15.79 -24.54
CA ASP A 141 -13.79 16.17 -23.20
C ASP A 141 -13.28 17.56 -22.82
N LEU A 142 -14.18 18.49 -22.49
CA LEU A 142 -13.83 19.89 -22.21
C LEU A 142 -13.04 20.01 -20.89
N GLU A 143 -13.38 19.24 -19.87
CA GLU A 143 -12.71 19.29 -18.55
C GLU A 143 -11.23 18.88 -18.59
N LYS A 144 -10.86 17.96 -19.48
CA LYS A 144 -9.48 17.45 -19.60
C LYS A 144 -8.65 18.16 -20.66
N SER A 145 -9.28 19.00 -21.47
CA SER A 145 -8.66 19.67 -22.63
C SER A 145 -7.68 20.78 -22.26
N GLY A 146 -7.69 21.25 -21.01
CA GLY A 146 -6.94 22.45 -20.60
C GLY A 146 -7.56 23.76 -21.07
N LEU A 147 -8.69 23.73 -21.81
CA LEU A 147 -9.39 24.93 -22.29
C LEU A 147 -10.22 25.63 -21.20
N VAL A 148 -10.45 24.95 -20.07
CA VAL A 148 -11.22 25.48 -18.94
C VAL A 148 -10.26 25.78 -17.79
N PRO A 149 -10.41 26.93 -17.10
CA PRO A 149 -9.61 27.27 -15.93
C PRO A 149 -10.01 26.46 -14.69
N VAL A 150 -9.81 25.14 -14.73
CA VAL A 150 -10.22 24.20 -13.67
C VAL A 150 -9.57 24.52 -12.33
N TYR A 151 -8.31 24.96 -12.34
CA TYR A 151 -7.53 25.20 -11.12
C TYR A 151 -7.82 26.56 -10.47
N MET A 152 -8.17 27.59 -11.25
CA MET A 152 -8.46 28.93 -10.73
C MET A 152 -9.81 28.99 -10.02
N CYS A 153 -10.81 28.26 -10.53
CA CYS A 153 -12.14 28.23 -9.94
C CYS A 153 -12.27 27.26 -8.76
N GLN A 154 -11.18 26.65 -8.28
CA GLN A 154 -11.27 25.75 -7.14
C GLN A 154 -11.59 26.52 -5.85
N PRO A 155 -12.42 25.96 -4.96
CA PRO A 155 -12.78 26.63 -3.69
C PRO A 155 -11.60 26.83 -2.74
N LYS A 156 -10.48 26.13 -3.00
CA LYS A 156 -9.22 26.21 -2.26
C LYS A 156 -8.19 27.12 -2.94
N TYR A 157 -8.47 27.64 -4.12
CA TYR A 157 -7.57 28.54 -4.82
C TYR A 157 -7.35 29.80 -3.99
N GLY A 158 -6.09 30.23 -3.86
CA GLY A 158 -5.70 31.36 -3.03
C GLY A 158 -5.78 31.14 -1.50
N LYS A 159 -6.23 29.98 -1.02
CA LYS A 159 -6.29 29.68 0.42
C LYS A 159 -5.00 28.99 0.87
N VAL A 160 -4.52 29.37 2.05
CA VAL A 160 -3.40 28.69 2.71
C VAL A 160 -3.81 27.26 3.06
N PRO A 161 -3.08 26.23 2.61
CA PRO A 161 -3.39 24.85 2.99
C PRO A 161 -3.26 24.59 4.48
N GLU A 162 -4.19 23.81 5.04
CA GLU A 162 -4.26 23.50 6.48
C GLU A 162 -2.96 22.90 7.05
N TYR A 163 -2.24 22.11 6.25
CA TYR A 163 -0.98 21.51 6.69
C TYR A 163 0.10 22.56 7.01
N LEU A 164 0.04 23.76 6.43
CA LEU A 164 0.98 24.85 6.75
C LEU A 164 0.68 25.44 8.13
N HIS A 165 -0.59 25.57 8.51
CA HIS A 165 -0.98 25.97 9.86
C HIS A 165 -0.49 24.96 10.90
N ARG A 166 -0.71 23.66 10.62
CA ARG A 166 -0.19 22.58 11.47
C ARG A 166 1.32 22.65 11.61
N ARG A 167 2.05 22.79 10.50
CA ARG A 167 3.51 22.88 10.51
C ARG A 167 4.03 24.07 11.30
N LYS A 168 3.38 25.24 11.19
CA LYS A 168 3.75 26.42 11.98
C LYS A 168 3.61 26.15 13.48
N LYS A 169 2.49 25.53 13.89
CA LYS A 169 2.25 25.12 15.28
C LYS A 169 3.28 24.11 15.77
N ASP A 170 3.64 23.13 14.95
CA ASP A 170 4.63 22.10 15.30
C ASP A 170 6.02 22.73 15.52
N LEU A 171 6.43 23.67 14.65
CA LEU A 171 7.69 24.39 14.79
C LEU A 171 7.73 25.28 16.04
N GLU A 172 6.62 25.96 16.34
CA GLU A 172 6.50 26.79 17.54
C GLU A 172 6.57 25.94 18.83
N ALA A 173 5.87 24.81 18.85
CA ALA A 173 5.95 23.85 19.96
C ALA A 173 7.36 23.25 20.10
N GLN A 174 8.05 22.96 19.00
CA GLN A 174 9.43 22.49 19.03
C GLN A 174 10.37 23.55 19.60
N LYS A 175 10.21 24.82 19.19
CA LYS A 175 10.98 25.94 19.71
C LYS A 175 10.78 26.13 21.21
N GLN A 176 9.53 26.08 21.69
CA GLN A 176 9.22 26.17 23.12
C GLN A 176 9.90 25.04 23.90
N ARG A 177 9.77 23.79 23.46
CA ARG A 177 10.44 22.64 24.10
C ARG A 177 11.96 22.78 24.18
N LEU A 178 12.60 23.39 23.18
CA LEU A 178 14.04 23.65 23.21
C LEU A 178 14.40 24.73 24.22
N MET A 179 13.60 25.80 24.30
CA MET A 179 13.78 26.85 25.31
C MET A 179 13.59 26.31 26.73
N ASP A 180 12.56 25.48 26.96
CA ASP A 180 12.30 24.85 28.25
C ASP A 180 13.47 23.95 28.67
N LYS A 181 13.98 23.10 27.76
CA LYS A 181 15.16 22.27 28.01
C LYS A 181 16.41 23.08 28.33
N MET A 182 16.59 24.22 27.66
CA MET A 182 17.72 25.12 27.91
C MET A 182 17.58 25.81 29.26
N ALA A 183 16.36 26.15 29.68
CA ALA A 183 16.09 26.72 31.01
C ALA A 183 16.25 25.69 32.14
N GLU A 184 15.88 24.43 31.90
CA GLU A 184 16.09 23.31 32.84
C GLU A 184 17.57 22.97 33.03
N GLN A 185 18.39 23.14 31.98
CA GLN A 185 19.85 23.11 32.10
C GLN A 185 20.33 24.32 32.91
N LYS A 186 20.31 24.19 34.23
CA LYS A 186 20.95 25.15 35.15
C LYS A 186 22.41 25.35 34.71
N SER A 187 22.82 26.61 34.59
CA SER A 187 24.20 26.96 34.27
C SER A 187 25.16 26.26 35.24
N ALA A 188 26.19 25.58 34.73
CA ALA A 188 27.19 24.88 35.56
C ALA A 188 27.92 25.83 36.54
N CYS A 189 27.85 27.14 36.30
CA CYS A 189 28.33 28.19 37.20
C CYS A 189 27.17 29.14 37.52
N ALA A 190 26.28 28.74 38.43
CA ALA A 190 25.34 29.67 39.04
C ALA A 190 26.10 30.58 40.03
N ALA A 191 25.85 31.88 39.99
CA ALA A 191 26.39 32.80 40.99
C ALA A 191 25.74 32.51 42.35
N ILE A 192 26.54 32.05 43.31
CA ILE A 192 26.09 31.84 44.70
C ILE A 192 25.80 33.19 45.36
N SER A 193 24.73 33.25 46.13
CA SER A 193 24.40 34.42 46.95
C SER A 193 25.38 34.54 48.13
N GLN A 194 25.46 35.74 48.71
CA GLN A 194 26.40 35.99 49.81
C GLN A 194 26.06 35.18 51.08
N GLU A 195 24.78 34.89 51.29
CA GLU A 195 24.29 34.06 52.40
C GLU A 195 24.70 32.58 52.22
N GLU A 196 24.48 32.02 51.03
CA GLU A 196 24.90 30.65 50.67
C GLU A 196 26.42 30.48 50.77
N ARG A 197 27.18 31.51 50.38
CA ARG A 197 28.65 31.53 50.52
C ARG A 197 29.08 31.43 51.98
N LEU A 198 28.44 32.18 52.87
CA LEU A 198 28.75 32.17 54.30
C LEU A 198 28.41 30.83 54.95
N GLU A 199 27.35 30.16 54.50
CA GLU A 199 26.98 28.82 54.96
C GLU A 199 28.02 27.76 54.56
N LEU A 200 28.48 27.77 53.31
CA LEU A 200 29.52 26.86 52.84
C LEU A 200 30.84 27.01 53.62
N LEU A 201 31.17 28.23 54.03
CA LEU A 201 32.38 28.54 54.81
C LEU A 201 32.29 28.10 56.28
N LYS A 202 31.09 27.78 56.82
CA LYS A 202 30.93 27.27 58.19
C LYS A 202 31.19 25.77 58.32
N VAL A 203 31.25 25.04 57.20
CA VAL A 203 31.37 23.57 57.16
C VAL A 203 32.83 23.13 56.90
N SER A 204 33.76 24.08 56.74
CA SER A 204 35.22 23.83 56.66
C SER A 204 35.92 24.17 57.98
#